data_AF-A0A833UQC5-F1
#
_entry.id   AF-A0A833UQC5-F1
#
_cell.length_a   1.000
_cell.length_b   1.000
_cell.length_c   1.000
_cell.angle_alpha   90.00
_cell.angle_beta   90.00
_cell.angle_gamma   90.00
#
_symmetry.space_group_name_H-M   'P 1'
#
loop_
_entity.id
_entity.type
_entity.pdbx_description
1 polymer ?
#
loop_
_entity_poly.entity_id
_entity_poly.type
_entity_poly.pdbx_seq_one_letter_code
_entity_poly.pdbx_strand_id
1 'polypeptide(L)' 'MAITIRLRDDEEEMVKNTALEMMIEKKTRIKESDVIHTLIRKYLPELKTADVMKYREEVLGKDD' A
#
# COMPACT_ATOMS: atom_id res chain seq x y z
N MET A 1 4.76 18.09 -8.95
CA MET A 1 5.05 16.89 -9.76
C MET A 1 4.32 15.72 -9.15
N ALA A 2 3.46 15.04 -9.89
CA ALA A 2 2.89 13.76 -9.43
C ALA A 2 3.89 12.66 -9.82
N ILE A 3 4.40 11.93 -8.83
CA ILE A 3 5.20 10.74 -9.07
C ILE A 3 4.20 9.61 -9.28
N THR A 4 4.12 9.07 -10.50
CA THR A 4 3.30 7.89 -10.78
C THR A 4 4.08 6.65 -10.37
N ILE A 5 3.66 6.01 -9.29
CA ILE A 5 4.21 4.73 -8.84
C ILE A 5 3.22 3.65 -9.29
N ARG A 6 3.69 2.64 -10.02
CA ARG A 6 2.89 1.46 -10.36
C ARG A 6 2.96 0.46 -9.21
N LEU A 7 1.79 0.04 -8.74
CA LEU A 7 1.65 -1.08 -7.82
C LEU A 7 1.74 -2.38 -8.62
N ARG A 8 2.20 -3.45 -7.97
CA ARG A 8 2.07 -4.81 -8.52
C ARG A 8 0.61 -5.25 -8.44
N ASP A 9 0.25 -6.21 -9.28
CA ASP A 9 -1.14 -6.71 -9.36
C ASP A 9 -1.67 -7.16 -7.98
N ASP A 10 -0.83 -7.85 -7.19
CA ASP A 10 -1.17 -8.29 -5.84
C ASP A 10 -1.44 -7.11 -4.88
N GLU A 11 -0.60 -6.08 -4.92
CA GLU A 11 -0.73 -4.89 -4.08
C GLU A 11 -1.95 -4.06 -4.47
N GLU A 12 -2.25 -3.98 -5.77
CA GLU A 12 -3.45 -3.31 -6.30
C GLU A 12 -4.73 -4.01 -5.84
N GLU A 13 -4.78 -5.35 -5.92
CA GLU A 13 -5.92 -6.14 -5.48
C GLU A 13 -6.15 -6.00 -3.96
N MET A 14 -5.08 -6.03 -3.16
CA MET A 14 -5.17 -5.80 -1.71
C MET A 14 -5.76 -4.43 -1.37
N VAL A 15 -5.31 -3.36 -2.05
CA VAL A 15 -5.84 -2.01 -1.83
C VAL A 15 -7.31 -1.93 -2.23
N LYS A 16 -7.69 -2.54 -3.36
CA LYS A 16 -9.09 -2.61 -3.83
C LYS A 16 -10.00 -3.33 -2.85
N ASN A 17 -9.60 -4.50 -2.39
CA ASN A 17 -10.37 -5.30 -1.45
C ASN A 17 -10.54 -4.57 -0.12
N THR A 18 -9.46 -3.98 0.40
CA THR A 18 -9.50 -3.17 1.63
C THR A 18 -10.44 -1.97 1.48
N ALA A 19 -10.35 -1.24 0.35
CA ALA A 19 -11.24 -0.11 0.09
C ALA A 19 -12.71 -0.57 0.04
N LEU A 20 -13.00 -1.70 -0.61
CA LEU A 20 -14.34 -2.26 -0.74
C LEU A 20 -14.92 -2.69 0.61
N GLU A 21 -14.16 -3.38 1.44
CA GLU A 21 -14.57 -3.76 2.80
C GLU A 21 -14.89 -2.53 3.66
N MET A 22 -14.02 -1.51 3.63
CA MET A 22 -14.26 -0.27 4.37
C MET A 22 -15.49 0.50 3.84
N MET A 23 -15.75 0.46 2.53
CA MET A 23 -16.96 1.04 1.94
C MET A 23 -18.22 0.35 2.45
N ILE A 24 -18.20 -0.97 2.55
CA ILE A 24 -19.32 -1.77 3.07
C ILE A 24 -19.56 -1.44 4.55
N GLU A 25 -18.48 -1.39 5.35
CA GLU A 25 -18.57 -1.13 6.79
C GLU A 25 -19.13 0.26 7.10
N LYS A 26 -18.61 1.29 6.42
CA LYS A 26 -18.97 2.70 6.68
C LYS A 26 -20.11 3.23 5.82
N LYS A 27 -20.63 2.43 4.87
CA LYS A 27 -21.60 2.84 3.84
C LYS A 27 -21.22 4.16 3.16
N THR A 28 -19.93 4.42 3.06
CA THR A 28 -19.36 5.67 2.57
C THR A 28 -18.40 5.35 1.46
N ARG A 29 -18.38 6.17 0.40
CA ARG A 29 -17.46 5.97 -0.72
C ARG A 29 -16.03 6.27 -0.27
N ILE A 30 -15.16 5.27 -0.33
CA ILE A 30 -13.73 5.36 -0.04
C ILE A 30 -12.99 5.11 -1.34
N LYS A 31 -12.07 6.02 -1.71
CA LYS A 31 -11.25 5.83 -2.90
C LYS A 31 -10.01 5.01 -2.55
N GLU A 32 -9.50 4.26 -3.53
CA GLU A 32 -8.20 3.58 -3.42
C GLU A 32 -7.07 4.56 -3.04
N SER A 33 -7.12 5.78 -3.57
CA SER A 33 -6.19 6.86 -3.21
C SER A 33 -6.21 7.17 -1.72
N ASP A 34 -7.38 7.14 -1.08
CA ASP A 34 -7.51 7.46 0.35
C ASP A 34 -6.87 6.37 1.20
N VAL A 35 -7.01 5.10 0.79
CA VAL A 35 -6.36 3.96 1.43
C VAL A 35 -4.84 4.07 1.29
N ILE A 36 -4.33 4.33 0.09
CA ILE A 36 -2.88 4.49 -0.17
C ILE A 36 -2.32 5.67 0.63
N HIS A 37 -2.98 6.83 0.61
CA HIS A 37 -2.53 8.00 1.36
C HIS A 37 -2.53 7.75 2.86
N THR A 38 -3.51 6.99 3.37
CA THR A 38 -3.56 6.60 4.79
C THR A 38 -2.43 5.66 5.14
N LEU A 39 -2.16 4.64 4.31
CA LEU A 39 -1.03 3.72 4.51
C LEU A 39 0.30 4.47 4.59
N ILE A 40 0.53 5.40 3.64
CA ILE A 40 1.74 6.23 3.63
C ILE A 40 1.79 7.08 4.90
N ARG A 41 0.74 7.84 5.24
CA ARG A 41 0.79 8.74 6.40
C ARG A 41 0.93 8.01 7.73
N LYS A 42 0.37 6.80 7.84
CA LYS A 42 0.38 6.01 9.07
C LYS A 42 1.69 5.27 9.28
N TYR A 43 2.25 4.67 8.22
CA TYR A 43 3.39 3.77 8.35
C TYR A 43 4.72 4.34 7.83
N LEU A 44 4.71 5.33 6.93
CA LEU A 44 5.95 5.96 6.44
C LEU A 44 6.82 6.55 7.57
N PRO A 45 6.27 7.20 8.62
CA PRO A 45 7.09 7.71 9.73
C PRO A 45 7.78 6.60 10.55
N GLU A 46 7.22 5.39 10.54
CA GLU A 46 7.72 4.24 11.31
C GLU A 46 8.56 3.28 10.45
N LEU A 47 8.63 3.51 9.14
CA LEU A 47 9.32 2.65 8.18
C LEU A 47 10.83 2.67 8.43
N LYS A 48 11.41 1.50 8.77
CA LYS A 48 12.86 1.36 8.95
C LYS A 48 13.50 0.81 7.70
N THR A 49 14.80 1.05 7.56
CA THR A 49 15.61 0.48 6.47
C THR A 49 15.52 -1.05 6.43
N ALA A 50 15.43 -1.69 7.60
CA ALA A 50 15.24 -3.14 7.72
C ALA A 50 13.94 -3.64 7.05
N ASP A 51 12.84 -2.90 7.19
CA ASP A 51 11.55 -3.26 6.59
C ASP A 51 11.60 -3.18 5.06
N VAL A 52 12.31 -2.16 4.54
CA VAL A 52 12.54 -2.01 3.10
C VAL A 52 13.45 -3.11 2.56
N MET A 53 14.50 -3.49 3.31
CA MET A 53 15.39 -4.59 2.93
C MET A 53 14.63 -5.93 2.89
N LYS A 54 13.79 -6.18 3.88
CA LYS A 54 12.94 -7.37 3.94
C LYS A 54 11.96 -7.43 2.76
N TYR A 55 11.32 -6.33 2.39
CA TYR A 55 10.49 -6.26 1.17
C TYR A 55 11.30 -6.58 -0.10
N ARG A 56 12.55 -6.09 -0.18
CA ARG A 56 13.43 -6.35 -1.34
C ARG A 56 13.84 -7.83 -1.44
N GLU A 57 14.02 -8.49 -0.31
CA GLU A 57 14.32 -9.92 -0.26
C GLU A 57 13.09 -10.75 -0.60
N GLU A 58 11.99 -10.57 0.15
CA GLU A 58 10.80 -11.43 0.07
C GLU A 58 9.96 -11.22 -1.20
N VAL A 59 9.84 -9.98 -1.68
CA VAL A 59 8.94 -9.64 -2.80
C VAL A 59 9.70 -9.43 -4.11
N LEU A 60 10.89 -8.82 -4.04
CA LEU A 60 11.70 -8.57 -5.23
C LEU A 60 12.68 -9.70 -5.54
N GLY A 61 12.90 -10.63 -4.60
CA GLY A 61 13.84 -11.74 -4.78
C GLY A 61 15.26 -11.28 -5.07
N LYS A 62 15.62 -10.06 -4.61
CA LYS A 62 16.94 -9.48 -4.79
C LYS A 62 17.71 -9.60 -3.47
N ASP A 63 18.31 -10.77 -3.27
CA ASP A 63 19.52 -10.90 -2.47
C ASP A 63 20.62 -10.12 -3.21
N ASP A 64 21.14 -9.04 -2.61
CA ASP A 64 22.51 -8.61 -2.94
C ASP A 64 23.50 -9.56 -2.26
#